data_AF-A0A8C4SA38-F1
#
_entry.id   AF-A0A8C4SA38-F1
#
_cell.length_a   1.000
_cell.length_b   1.000
_cell.length_c   1.000
_cell.angle_alpha   90.00
_cell.angle_beta   90.00
_cell.angle_gamma   90.00
#
_symmetry.space_group_name_H-M   'P 1'
#
loop_
_entity.id
_entity.type
_entity.pdbx_description
1 polymer ?
#
loop_
_entity_poly.entity_id
_entity_poly.type
_entity_poly.pdbx_seq_one_letter_code
_entity_poly.pdbx_strand_id
1 'polypeptide(L)'
;MTHYTITYFQVKGRCGAIRLLLADQGQEWKEDVVAFDAWMKGDLKKTCTFGQLPKFQDGNFTLFQSNAILRYLARKHGLYGKNDQEHALIDMMNDAVEDLRLKYIKLIYQNYDAGKDQYITDLPGDLCKFETILSNNKGGFLVGDKISFADYNLLDLMMNHQVLSPTCLDKFTHLKSYVDRLSSRPKLKAYTDTDEWKKVPINGNGKQ
;
A
#
# COMPACT_ATOMS: atom_id res chain seq x y z
N MET A 1 15.03 20.19 7.12
CA MET A 1 13.78 19.41 7.31
C MET A 1 13.46 18.73 5.99
N THR A 2 13.05 17.47 6.03
CA THR A 2 12.56 16.77 4.84
C THR A 2 11.18 17.33 4.49
N HIS A 3 11.02 17.84 3.26
CA HIS A 3 9.75 18.34 2.77
C HIS A 3 9.21 17.34 1.75
N TYR A 4 8.53 16.31 2.24
CA TYR A 4 7.89 15.35 1.38
C TYR A 4 6.62 15.93 0.77
N THR A 5 6.40 15.71 -0.52
CA THR A 5 5.13 16.01 -1.20
C THR A 5 4.65 14.79 -1.95
N ILE A 6 3.39 14.41 -1.76
CA ILE A 6 2.70 13.37 -2.53
C ILE A 6 1.72 14.06 -3.48
N THR A 7 1.97 13.97 -4.78
CA THR A 7 1.02 14.41 -5.81
C THR A 7 0.23 13.20 -6.32
N TYR A 8 -1.06 13.14 -6.03
CA TYR A 8 -1.94 12.02 -6.39
C TYR A 8 -3.40 12.43 -6.53
N PHE A 9 -4.24 11.53 -7.03
CA PHE A 9 -5.70 11.72 -7.03
C PHE A 9 -6.26 11.68 -5.60
N GLN A 10 -7.48 12.19 -5.42
CA GLN A 10 -8.25 12.15 -4.16
C GLN A 10 -8.78 10.73 -3.84
N VAL A 11 -7.87 9.75 -3.79
CA VAL A 11 -8.13 8.35 -3.45
C VAL A 11 -6.95 7.82 -2.62
N LYS A 12 -7.16 6.72 -1.89
CA LYS A 12 -6.05 5.99 -1.24
C LYS A 12 -5.16 5.38 -2.32
N GLY A 13 -5.74 4.51 -3.15
CA GLY A 13 -5.11 3.90 -4.32
C GLY A 13 -3.68 3.41 -4.05
N ARG A 14 -2.76 3.70 -4.97
CA ARG A 14 -1.35 3.31 -4.82
C ARG A 14 -0.56 4.14 -3.81
N CYS A 15 -1.14 5.19 -3.23
CA CYS A 15 -0.52 6.00 -2.18
C CYS A 15 -0.90 5.55 -0.76
N GLY A 16 -1.86 4.63 -0.59
CA GLY A 16 -2.28 4.16 0.73
C GLY A 16 -1.12 3.64 1.56
N ALA A 17 -0.33 2.70 1.01
CA ALA A 17 0.87 2.17 1.64
C ALA A 17 1.95 3.23 1.94
N ILE A 18 2.15 4.20 1.04
CA ILE A 18 3.14 5.28 1.21
C ILE A 18 2.75 6.16 2.40
N ARG A 19 1.47 6.53 2.49
CA ARG A 19 0.92 7.34 3.59
C ARG A 19 0.98 6.62 4.93
N LEU A 20 0.63 5.32 4.95
CA LEU A 20 0.77 4.49 6.16
C LEU A 20 2.22 4.45 6.64
N LEU A 21 3.17 4.22 5.72
CA LEU A 21 4.61 4.23 6.05
C LEU A 21 5.03 5.56 6.67
N LEU A 22 4.75 6.68 6.01
CA LEU A 22 5.14 8.02 6.49
C LEU A 22 4.53 8.33 7.86
N ALA A 23 3.23 8.06 8.03
CA ALA A 23 2.53 8.26 9.29
C ALA A 23 3.17 7.46 10.43
N ASP A 24 3.43 6.16 10.22
CA ASP A 24 4.02 5.30 11.24
C ASP A 24 5.44 5.72 11.62
N GLN A 25 6.19 6.26 10.65
CA GLN A 25 7.53 6.81 10.88
C GLN A 25 7.51 8.23 11.46
N GLY A 26 6.33 8.78 11.75
CA GLY A 26 6.15 10.15 12.25
C GLY A 26 6.72 11.21 11.30
N GLN A 27 6.66 10.94 9.99
CA GLN A 27 7.06 11.89 8.96
C GLN A 27 5.85 12.74 8.57
N GLU A 28 6.10 14.03 8.36
CA GLU A 28 5.11 14.94 7.78
C GLU A 28 5.30 15.02 6.27
N TRP A 29 4.20 15.25 5.55
CA TRP A 29 4.23 15.48 4.12
C TRP A 29 3.10 16.44 3.71
N LYS A 30 3.27 17.05 2.54
CA LYS A 30 2.22 17.81 1.86
C LYS A 30 1.47 16.88 0.91
N GLU A 31 0.14 16.94 0.94
CA GLU A 31 -0.72 16.38 -0.10
C GLU A 31 -0.94 17.42 -1.20
N ASP A 32 -0.63 17.05 -2.44
CA ASP A 32 -0.89 17.83 -3.65
C ASP A 32 -1.95 17.09 -4.48
N VAL A 33 -3.20 17.37 -4.17
CA VAL A 33 -4.35 16.64 -4.72
C VAL A 33 -4.62 17.09 -6.15
N VAL A 34 -4.63 16.12 -7.06
CA VAL A 34 -4.96 16.34 -8.48
C VAL A 34 -6.41 15.94 -8.73
N ALA A 35 -7.25 16.91 -9.08
CA ALA A 35 -8.60 16.66 -9.54
C ALA A 35 -8.58 15.98 -10.92
N PHE A 36 -9.54 15.08 -11.18
CA PHE A 36 -9.53 14.26 -12.39
C PHE A 36 -9.72 15.09 -13.66
N ASP A 37 -10.56 16.13 -13.61
CA ASP A 37 -10.76 17.09 -14.70
C ASP A 37 -9.47 17.85 -15.04
N ALA A 38 -8.71 18.28 -14.02
CA ALA A 38 -7.40 18.90 -14.20
C ALA A 38 -6.38 17.93 -14.82
N TRP A 39 -6.41 16.66 -14.41
CA TRP A 39 -5.58 15.61 -15.02
C TRP A 39 -5.90 15.38 -16.50
N MET A 40 -7.20 15.40 -16.86
CA MET A 40 -7.66 15.19 -18.23
C MET A 40 -7.27 16.32 -19.19
N LYS A 41 -6.99 17.54 -18.70
CA LYS A 41 -6.39 18.62 -19.51
C LYS A 41 -4.99 18.26 -20.02
N GLY A 42 -4.28 17.39 -19.30
CA GLY A 42 -3.04 16.76 -19.76
C GLY A 42 -1.75 17.54 -19.48
N ASP A 43 -1.81 18.78 -18.99
CA ASP A 43 -0.61 19.60 -18.72
C ASP A 43 0.31 18.93 -17.69
N LEU A 44 -0.24 18.54 -16.53
CA LEU A 44 0.52 17.79 -15.51
C LEU A 44 0.98 16.43 -16.05
N LYS A 45 0.11 15.70 -16.75
CA LYS A 45 0.41 14.36 -17.28
C LYS A 45 1.64 14.36 -18.19
N LYS A 46 1.81 15.38 -19.04
CA LYS A 46 2.99 15.54 -19.92
C LYS A 46 4.30 15.75 -19.15
N THR A 47 4.23 16.28 -17.93
CA THR A 47 5.42 16.46 -17.06
C THR A 47 5.76 15.20 -16.26
N CYS A 48 4.85 14.22 -16.17
CA CYS A 48 5.12 12.98 -15.46
C CYS A 48 5.95 12.03 -16.33
N THR A 49 7.05 11.49 -15.80
CA THR A 49 7.99 10.61 -16.55
C THR A 49 7.30 9.46 -17.30
N PHE A 50 6.27 8.87 -16.70
CA PHE A 50 5.51 7.77 -17.29
C PHE A 50 4.06 8.14 -17.63
N GLY A 51 3.72 9.44 -17.65
CA GLY A 51 2.36 9.90 -17.87
C GLY A 51 1.35 9.40 -16.83
N GLN A 52 1.82 9.11 -15.61
CA GLN A 52 1.04 8.53 -14.51
C GLN A 52 1.46 9.12 -13.16
N LEU A 53 0.52 9.08 -12.22
CA LEU A 53 0.75 9.35 -10.79
C LEU A 53 0.81 8.00 -10.04
N PRO A 54 1.48 7.92 -8.87
CA PRO A 54 1.97 9.03 -8.04
C PRO A 54 3.26 9.68 -8.52
N LYS A 55 3.35 10.98 -8.26
CA LYS A 55 4.58 11.75 -8.20
C LYS A 55 4.91 12.01 -6.73
N PHE A 56 6.17 11.86 -6.37
CA PHE A 56 6.68 12.12 -5.03
C PHE A 56 7.85 13.10 -5.12
N GLN A 57 7.95 14.01 -4.15
CA GLN A 57 9.07 14.92 -4.04
C GLN A 57 9.70 14.85 -2.64
N ASP A 58 11.02 14.89 -2.61
CA ASP A 58 11.84 15.13 -1.42
C ASP A 58 12.79 16.29 -1.70
N GLY A 59 12.37 17.50 -1.34
CA GLY A 59 13.02 18.73 -1.81
C GLY A 59 13.01 18.81 -3.34
N ASN A 60 14.21 18.88 -3.93
CA ASN A 60 14.37 18.96 -5.39
C ASN A 60 14.36 17.58 -6.08
N PHE A 61 14.46 16.49 -5.32
CA PHE A 61 14.41 15.15 -5.88
C PHE A 61 12.96 14.77 -6.20
N THR A 62 12.70 14.37 -7.45
CA THR A 62 11.38 13.95 -7.92
C THR A 62 11.41 12.48 -8.33
N LEU A 63 10.41 11.73 -7.89
CA LEU A 63 10.27 10.30 -8.15
C LEU A 63 8.84 9.96 -8.60
N PHE A 64 8.72 8.94 -9.42
CA PHE A 64 7.45 8.32 -9.85
C PHE A 64 7.50 6.83 -9.53
N GLN A 65 6.39 6.11 -9.76
CA GLN A 65 6.19 4.68 -9.42
C GLN A 65 6.07 4.44 -7.91
N SER A 66 4.89 3.97 -7.46
CA SER A 66 4.59 3.78 -6.03
C SER A 66 5.60 2.87 -5.32
N ASN A 67 6.01 1.77 -5.97
CA ASN A 67 6.95 0.82 -5.37
C ASN A 67 8.38 1.37 -5.33
N ALA A 68 8.77 2.24 -6.28
CA ALA A 68 10.05 2.95 -6.20
C ALA A 68 10.05 3.96 -5.04
N ILE A 69 8.93 4.66 -4.82
CA ILE A 69 8.74 5.59 -3.69
C ILE A 69 8.82 4.85 -2.35
N LEU A 70 8.13 3.71 -2.21
CA LEU A 70 8.21 2.87 -1.02
C LEU A 70 9.64 2.42 -0.72
N ARG A 71 10.36 1.92 -1.73
CA ARG A 71 11.77 1.51 -1.62
C ARG A 71 12.69 2.67 -1.25
N TYR A 72 12.46 3.85 -1.81
CA TYR A 72 13.21 5.07 -1.50
C TYR A 72 13.03 5.45 -0.02
N LEU A 73 11.78 5.52 0.45
CA LEU A 73 11.46 5.81 1.85
C LEU A 73 12.02 4.75 2.79
N ALA A 74 11.96 3.47 2.42
CA ALA A 74 12.54 2.40 3.21
C ALA A 74 14.05 2.55 3.42
N ARG A 75 14.81 2.83 2.35
CA ARG A 75 16.25 3.07 2.49
C ARG A 75 16.55 4.27 3.38
N LYS A 76 15.75 5.33 3.27
CA LYS A 76 15.95 6.57 4.04
C LYS A 76 15.59 6.43 5.52
N HIS A 77 14.64 5.55 5.85
CA HIS A 77 14.11 5.39 7.20
C HIS A 77 14.46 4.04 7.84
N GLY A 78 15.36 3.26 7.25
CA GLY A 78 15.82 1.98 7.82
C GLY A 78 14.77 0.85 7.79
N LEU A 79 13.87 0.86 6.80
CA LEU A 79 12.76 -0.09 6.65
C LEU A 79 12.99 -1.08 5.50
N TYR A 80 14.25 -1.44 5.27
CA TYR A 80 14.66 -2.32 4.17
C TYR A 80 15.45 -3.53 4.69
N GLY A 81 15.26 -3.96 5.94
CA GLY A 81 16.03 -5.10 6.49
C GLY A 81 17.51 -4.79 6.73
N LYS A 82 18.22 -5.74 7.33
CA LYS A 82 19.58 -5.51 7.89
C LYS A 82 20.74 -5.96 7.00
N ASN A 83 20.47 -6.76 5.97
CA ASN A 83 21.48 -7.32 5.07
C ASN A 83 20.88 -7.64 3.70
N ASP A 84 21.75 -7.92 2.72
CA ASP A 84 21.36 -8.16 1.33
C ASP A 84 20.33 -9.31 1.17
N GLN A 85 20.39 -10.32 2.04
CA GLN A 85 19.42 -11.41 2.03
C GLN A 85 18.02 -10.93 2.46
N GLU A 86 17.93 -10.16 3.54
CA GLU A 86 16.66 -9.54 3.94
C GLU A 86 16.18 -8.53 2.91
N HIS A 87 17.08 -7.78 2.25
CA HIS A 87 16.71 -6.85 1.17
C HIS A 87 16.02 -7.60 0.03
N ALA A 88 16.64 -8.69 -0.44
CA ALA A 88 16.09 -9.52 -1.50
C ALA A 88 14.74 -10.18 -1.12
N LEU A 89 14.62 -10.66 0.12
CA LEU A 89 13.36 -11.23 0.61
C LEU A 89 12.26 -10.17 0.69
N ILE A 90 12.56 -8.97 1.18
CA ILE A 90 11.58 -7.87 1.25
C ILE A 90 11.12 -7.47 -0.16
N ASP A 91 12.04 -7.43 -1.12
CA ASP A 91 11.71 -7.16 -2.51
C ASP A 91 10.79 -8.23 -3.11
N MET A 92 11.13 -9.51 -2.93
CA MET A 92 10.30 -10.63 -3.32
C MET A 92 8.88 -10.54 -2.71
N MET A 93 8.80 -10.19 -1.43
CA MET A 93 7.50 -10.01 -0.76
C MET A 93 6.70 -8.85 -1.33
N ASN A 94 7.33 -7.70 -1.56
CA ASN A 94 6.65 -6.56 -2.14
C ASN A 94 6.16 -6.81 -3.56
N ASP A 95 6.92 -7.56 -4.36
CA ASP A 95 6.55 -7.88 -5.74
C ASP A 95 5.35 -8.86 -5.76
N ALA A 96 5.30 -9.82 -4.83
CA ALA A 96 4.11 -10.67 -4.65
C ALA A 96 2.86 -9.87 -4.20
N VAL A 97 3.05 -8.83 -3.37
CA VAL A 97 1.97 -7.89 -3.00
C VAL A 97 1.49 -7.11 -4.23
N GLU A 98 2.41 -6.66 -5.09
CA GLU A 98 2.04 -5.95 -6.32
C GLU A 98 1.25 -6.85 -7.28
N ASP A 99 1.63 -8.11 -7.44
CA ASP A 99 0.89 -9.07 -8.28
C ASP A 99 -0.58 -9.21 -7.82
N LEU A 100 -0.81 -9.37 -6.51
CA LEU A 100 -2.16 -9.42 -5.96
C LEU A 100 -2.88 -8.07 -6.11
N ARG A 101 -2.18 -6.95 -5.91
CA ARG A 101 -2.73 -5.60 -6.12
C ARG A 101 -3.16 -5.38 -7.57
N LEU A 102 -2.44 -5.91 -8.55
CA LEU A 102 -2.83 -5.84 -9.96
C LEU A 102 -4.11 -6.64 -10.23
N LYS A 103 -4.28 -7.82 -9.61
CA LYS A 103 -5.54 -8.57 -9.67
C LYS A 103 -6.71 -7.76 -9.07
N TYR A 104 -6.51 -7.18 -7.88
CA TYR A 104 -7.50 -6.31 -7.23
C TYR A 104 -7.88 -5.13 -8.12
N ILE A 105 -6.90 -4.39 -8.66
CA ILE A 105 -7.14 -3.24 -9.54
C ILE A 105 -7.91 -3.68 -10.79
N LYS A 106 -7.55 -4.82 -11.40
CA LYS A 106 -8.26 -5.36 -12.55
C LYS A 106 -9.72 -5.65 -12.22
N LEU A 107 -10.00 -6.28 -11.08
CA LEU A 107 -11.38 -6.46 -10.61
C LEU A 107 -12.09 -5.11 -10.50
N ILE A 108 -11.56 -4.20 -9.69
CA ILE A 108 -12.20 -2.90 -9.36
C ILE A 108 -12.54 -2.10 -10.61
N TYR A 109 -11.60 -1.96 -11.54
CA TYR A 109 -11.73 -1.02 -12.67
C TYR A 109 -12.25 -1.66 -13.95
N GLN A 110 -12.24 -2.99 -14.09
CA GLN A 110 -12.57 -3.65 -15.37
C GLN A 110 -13.67 -4.70 -15.27
N ASN A 111 -13.84 -5.39 -14.13
CA ASN A 111 -14.74 -6.55 -14.07
C ASN A 111 -15.44 -6.72 -12.72
N TYR A 112 -15.76 -5.63 -12.02
CA TYR A 112 -16.25 -5.73 -10.64
C TYR A 112 -17.57 -6.50 -10.54
N ASP A 113 -18.58 -6.14 -11.35
CA ASP A 113 -19.93 -6.66 -11.18
C ASP A 113 -20.06 -8.14 -11.58
N ALA A 114 -19.31 -8.58 -12.60
CA ALA A 114 -19.31 -9.98 -13.06
C ALA A 114 -18.20 -10.85 -12.45
N GLY A 115 -17.12 -10.23 -11.96
CA GLY A 115 -15.91 -10.95 -11.52
C GLY A 115 -15.73 -11.04 -10.01
N LYS A 116 -16.50 -10.29 -9.21
CA LYS A 116 -16.28 -10.20 -7.75
C LYS A 116 -16.43 -11.55 -7.04
N ASP A 117 -17.47 -12.33 -7.36
CA ASP A 117 -17.71 -13.61 -6.69
C ASP A 117 -16.59 -14.62 -6.96
N GLN A 118 -16.15 -14.71 -8.22
CA GLN A 118 -15.02 -15.56 -8.59
C GLN A 118 -13.73 -15.08 -7.91
N TYR A 119 -13.48 -13.77 -7.90
CA TYR A 119 -12.31 -13.21 -7.23
C TYR A 119 -12.27 -13.55 -5.74
N ILE A 120 -13.40 -13.41 -5.03
CA ILE A 120 -13.51 -13.75 -3.61
C ILE A 120 -13.33 -15.26 -3.39
N THR A 121 -13.83 -16.09 -4.32
CA THR A 121 -13.64 -17.55 -4.27
C THR A 121 -12.17 -17.95 -4.42
N ASP A 122 -11.41 -17.26 -5.28
CA ASP A 122 -10.00 -17.55 -5.54
C ASP A 122 -9.04 -16.90 -4.53
N LEU A 123 -9.46 -15.80 -3.89
CA LEU A 123 -8.66 -15.00 -2.97
C LEU A 123 -7.95 -15.83 -1.87
N PRO A 124 -8.59 -16.83 -1.23
CA PRO A 124 -7.91 -17.69 -0.26
C PRO A 124 -6.63 -18.37 -0.79
N GLY A 125 -6.59 -18.71 -2.08
CA GLY A 125 -5.41 -19.32 -2.72
C GLY A 125 -4.24 -18.34 -2.90
N ASP A 126 -4.51 -17.04 -2.93
CA ASP A 126 -3.46 -16.01 -2.89
C ASP A 126 -3.05 -15.68 -1.44
N LEU A 127 -4.02 -15.59 -0.52
CA LEU A 127 -3.75 -15.26 0.89
C LEU A 127 -3.00 -16.36 1.65
N CYS A 128 -3.20 -17.63 1.28
CA CYS A 128 -2.52 -18.76 1.95
C CYS A 128 -0.97 -18.68 1.83
N LYS A 129 -0.46 -18.03 0.79
CA LYS A 129 0.98 -17.82 0.58
C LYS A 129 1.54 -16.88 1.66
N PHE A 130 0.86 -15.77 1.93
CA PHE A 130 1.24 -14.84 2.99
C PHE A 130 1.04 -15.44 4.39
N GLU A 131 -0.03 -16.21 4.60
CA GLU A 131 -0.24 -16.97 5.84
C GLU A 131 0.95 -17.90 6.13
N THR A 132 1.39 -18.68 5.12
CA THR A 132 2.51 -19.62 5.26
C THR A 132 3.82 -18.90 5.59
N ILE A 133 4.03 -17.72 5.00
CA ILE A 133 5.24 -16.92 5.25
C ILE A 133 5.22 -16.39 6.69
N LEU A 134 4.08 -15.88 7.15
CA LEU A 134 3.91 -15.37 8.51
C LEU A 134 3.94 -16.47 9.57
N SER A 135 3.45 -17.68 9.27
CA SER A 135 3.55 -18.82 10.20
C SER A 135 4.99 -19.29 10.38
N ASN A 136 5.82 -19.14 9.35
CA ASN A 136 7.22 -19.57 9.37
C ASN A 136 8.17 -18.49 9.91
N ASN A 137 7.79 -17.22 9.87
CA ASN A 137 8.60 -16.13 10.43
C ASN A 137 8.19 -15.78 11.87
N LYS A 138 9.06 -16.10 12.84
CA LYS A 138 8.85 -15.78 14.26
C LYS A 138 9.01 -14.30 14.61
N GLY A 139 9.56 -13.48 13.71
CA GLY A 139 9.80 -12.05 13.97
C GLY A 139 8.57 -11.17 13.90
N GLY A 140 7.40 -11.70 13.49
CA GLY A 140 6.16 -10.93 13.45
C GLY A 140 6.10 -9.88 12.34
N PHE A 141 6.89 -10.02 11.29
CA PHE A 141 6.81 -9.23 10.06
C PHE A 141 6.88 -10.16 8.86
N LEU A 142 6.75 -9.64 7.64
CA LEU A 142 6.96 -10.44 6.44
C LEU A 142 8.37 -11.01 6.35
N VAL A 143 9.38 -10.23 6.76
CA VAL A 143 10.80 -10.62 6.75
C VAL A 143 11.47 -10.14 8.02
N GLY A 144 12.27 -11.01 8.64
CA GLY A 144 13.04 -10.66 9.83
C GLY A 144 12.15 -10.30 11.03
N ASP A 145 12.69 -9.48 11.93
CA ASP A 145 12.11 -9.07 13.22
C ASP A 145 11.81 -7.56 13.30
N LYS A 146 11.88 -6.85 12.17
CA LYS A 146 11.59 -5.42 12.05
C LYS A 146 10.66 -5.16 10.88
N ILE A 147 9.86 -4.11 11.00
CA ILE A 147 8.95 -3.66 9.94
C ILE A 147 9.72 -3.16 8.71
N SER A 148 9.21 -3.48 7.53
CA SER A 148 9.73 -3.07 6.22
C SER A 148 8.68 -2.33 5.39
N PHE A 149 9.06 -1.76 4.24
CA PHE A 149 8.07 -1.18 3.33
C PHE A 149 7.06 -2.20 2.78
N ALA A 150 7.47 -3.47 2.63
CA ALA A 150 6.58 -4.53 2.16
C ALA A 150 5.44 -4.77 3.15
N ASP A 151 5.71 -4.59 4.44
CA ASP A 151 4.69 -4.77 5.48
C ASP A 151 3.56 -3.73 5.36
N TYR A 152 3.90 -2.46 5.11
CA TYR A 152 2.91 -1.40 4.86
C TYR A 152 2.14 -1.62 3.56
N ASN A 153 2.81 -2.15 2.52
CA ASN A 153 2.17 -2.43 1.24
C ASN A 153 1.17 -3.59 1.36
N LEU A 154 1.53 -4.66 2.07
CA LEU A 154 0.60 -5.75 2.36
C LEU A 154 -0.54 -5.28 3.27
N LEU A 155 -0.24 -4.50 4.31
CA LEU A 155 -1.26 -3.98 5.24
C LEU A 155 -2.33 -3.19 4.50
N ASP A 156 -1.94 -2.23 3.67
CA ASP A 156 -2.87 -1.46 2.82
C ASP A 156 -3.74 -2.39 1.96
N LEU A 157 -3.13 -3.39 1.34
CA LEU A 157 -3.84 -4.33 0.49
C LEU A 157 -4.84 -5.19 1.28
N MET A 158 -4.48 -5.63 2.49
CA MET A 158 -5.37 -6.40 3.35
C MET A 158 -6.54 -5.56 3.87
N MET A 159 -6.29 -4.30 4.24
CA MET A 159 -7.37 -3.36 4.61
C MET A 159 -8.38 -3.21 3.46
N ASN A 160 -7.90 -3.10 2.21
CA ASN A 160 -8.78 -3.02 1.04
C ASN A 160 -9.57 -4.33 0.82
N HIS A 161 -8.93 -5.49 1.00
CA HIS A 161 -9.61 -6.79 0.89
C HIS A 161 -10.64 -7.01 2.01
N GLN A 162 -10.42 -6.51 3.22
CA GLN A 162 -11.41 -6.54 4.29
C GLN A 162 -12.63 -5.65 3.99
N VAL A 163 -12.46 -4.58 3.22
CA VAL A 163 -13.62 -3.81 2.71
C VAL A 163 -14.35 -4.59 1.60
N LEU A 164 -13.61 -5.23 0.69
CA LEU A 164 -14.18 -6.02 -0.40
C LEU A 164 -14.94 -7.27 0.10
N SER A 165 -14.37 -7.96 1.10
CA SER A 165 -14.83 -9.20 1.71
C SER A 165 -14.45 -9.22 3.22
N PRO A 166 -15.36 -8.80 4.12
CA PRO A 166 -15.06 -8.60 5.55
C PRO A 166 -14.48 -9.79 6.31
N THR A 167 -14.81 -11.02 5.89
CA THR A 167 -14.38 -12.26 6.54
C THR A 167 -13.21 -12.94 5.85
N CYS A 168 -12.58 -12.30 4.85
CA CYS A 168 -11.53 -12.92 4.03
C CYS A 168 -10.30 -13.39 4.82
N LEU A 169 -10.07 -12.83 6.01
CA LEU A 169 -8.93 -13.20 6.87
C LEU A 169 -9.27 -14.22 7.96
N ASP A 170 -10.53 -14.60 8.14
CA ASP A 170 -10.96 -15.39 9.31
C ASP A 170 -10.34 -16.80 9.37
N LYS A 171 -9.92 -17.34 8.22
CA LYS A 171 -9.26 -18.64 8.11
C LYS A 171 -7.73 -18.56 8.20
N PHE A 172 -7.16 -17.35 8.27
CA PHE A 172 -5.72 -17.09 8.19
C PHE A 172 -5.27 -16.46 9.51
N THR A 173 -5.05 -17.28 10.53
CA THR A 173 -4.78 -16.83 11.90
C THR A 173 -3.55 -15.93 11.99
N HIS A 174 -2.45 -16.27 11.31
CA HIS A 174 -1.22 -15.49 11.38
C HIS A 174 -1.34 -14.17 10.62
N LEU A 175 -1.96 -14.20 9.44
CA LEU A 175 -2.22 -13.01 8.62
C LEU A 175 -3.19 -12.05 9.31
N LYS A 176 -4.28 -12.56 9.90
CA LYS A 176 -5.22 -11.76 10.69
C LYS A 176 -4.54 -11.11 11.88
N SER A 177 -3.80 -11.89 12.68
CA SER A 177 -3.04 -11.36 13.82
C SER A 177 -1.99 -10.33 13.39
N TYR A 178 -1.35 -10.54 12.23
CA TYR A 178 -0.42 -9.59 11.64
C TYR A 178 -1.11 -8.26 11.28
N VAL A 179 -2.25 -8.29 10.59
CA VAL A 179 -3.02 -7.09 10.23
C VAL A 179 -3.48 -6.34 11.48
N ASP A 180 -4.03 -7.05 12.46
CA ASP A 180 -4.52 -6.46 13.71
C ASP A 180 -3.38 -5.78 14.49
N ARG A 181 -2.22 -6.44 14.60
CA ARG A 181 -1.04 -5.91 15.29
C ARG A 181 -0.51 -4.65 14.61
N LEU A 182 -0.35 -4.66 13.28
CA LEU A 182 0.18 -3.50 12.57
C LEU A 182 -0.81 -2.33 12.59
N SER A 183 -2.10 -2.58 12.39
CA SER A 183 -3.15 -1.56 12.48
C SER A 183 -3.23 -0.91 13.86
N SER A 184 -2.83 -1.64 14.91
CA SER A 184 -2.84 -1.16 16.30
C SER A 184 -1.58 -0.36 16.69
N ARG A 185 -0.59 -0.23 15.80
CA ARG A 185 0.60 0.58 16.10
C ARG A 185 0.17 2.04 16.35
N PRO A 186 0.63 2.71 17.43
CA PRO A 186 0.02 3.96 17.88
C PRO A 186 -0.09 5.06 16.82
N LYS A 187 0.97 5.28 16.04
CA LYS A 187 1.00 6.31 14.99
C LYS A 187 0.15 5.93 13.78
N LEU A 188 0.20 4.67 13.34
CA LEU A 188 -0.71 4.17 12.30
C LEU A 188 -2.16 4.30 12.71
N LYS A 189 -2.51 3.80 13.90
CA LYS A 189 -3.87 3.86 14.41
C LYS A 189 -4.38 5.30 14.44
N ALA A 190 -3.61 6.20 15.05
CA ALA A 190 -3.94 7.62 15.12
C ALA A 190 -4.18 8.22 13.73
N TYR A 191 -3.33 7.90 12.76
CA TYR A 191 -3.48 8.37 11.38
C TYR A 191 -4.72 7.78 10.70
N THR A 192 -4.96 6.47 10.81
CA THR A 192 -6.13 5.82 10.21
C THR A 192 -7.46 6.21 10.88
N ASP A 193 -7.40 6.75 12.10
CA ASP A 193 -8.57 7.27 12.81
C ASP A 193 -8.96 8.68 12.37
N THR A 194 -8.10 9.40 11.63
CA THR A 194 -8.38 10.74 11.13
C THR A 194 -9.56 10.76 10.15
N ASP A 195 -10.26 11.90 10.12
CA ASP A 195 -11.33 12.15 9.18
C ASP A 195 -10.82 12.17 7.73
N GLU A 196 -9.61 12.71 7.53
CA GLU A 196 -8.92 12.75 6.24
C GLU A 196 -8.73 11.34 5.68
N TRP A 197 -8.25 10.39 6.49
CA TRP A 197 -8.09 9.01 6.05
C TRP A 197 -9.42 8.30 5.78
N LYS A 198 -10.43 8.53 6.63
CA LYS A 198 -11.73 7.85 6.55
C LYS A 198 -12.58 8.33 5.38
N LYS A 199 -12.53 9.64 5.05
CA LYS A 199 -13.33 10.24 3.97
C LYS A 199 -12.75 9.98 2.57
N VAL A 200 -11.44 9.69 2.46
CA VAL A 200 -10.82 9.43 1.16
C VAL A 200 -11.23 8.02 0.67
N PRO A 201 -11.84 7.90 -0.53
CA PRO A 201 -12.25 6.61 -1.07
C PRO A 201 -11.03 5.74 -1.40
N ILE A 202 -11.19 4.41 -1.35
CA ILE A 202 -10.11 3.47 -1.69
C ILE A 202 -9.73 3.63 -3.17
N ASN A 203 -10.73 3.66 -4.06
CA ASN A 203 -10.58 3.70 -5.51
C ASN A 203 -11.35 4.87 -6.13
N GLY A 204 -11.00 5.25 -7.36
CA GLY A 204 -11.55 6.43 -8.03
C GLY A 204 -12.92 6.24 -8.69
N ASN A 205 -13.45 5.02 -8.74
CA ASN A 205 -14.72 4.70 -9.41
C ASN A 205 -15.86 4.37 -8.42
N GLY A 206 -15.65 4.61 -7.12
CA GLY A 206 -16.65 4.33 -6.07
C GLY A 206 -16.81 2.85 -5.71
N LYS A 207 -16.09 1.93 -6.36
CA LYS A 207 -16.08 0.49 -6.04
C LYS A 207 -14.95 0.19 -5.05
N GLN A 208 -15.16 -0.76 -4.13
CA GLN A 208 -14.20 -1.08 -3.07
C GLN A 208 -14.25 -2.54 -2.64
#